data_AF-A0A0W0TDW8-F1
#
_entry.id   AF-A0A0W0TDW8-F1
#
_cell.length_a   1.000
_cell.length_b   1.000
_cell.length_c   1.000
_cell.angle_alpha   90.00
_cell.angle_beta   90.00
_cell.angle_gamma   90.00
#
_symmetry.space_group_name_H-M   'P 1'
#
loop_
_entity.id
_entity.type
_entity.pdbx_description
1 polymer ?
#
loop_
_entity_poly.entity_id
_entity_poly.type
_entity_poly.pdbx_seq_one_letter_code
_entity_poly.pdbx_strand_id
1 'polypeptide(L)'
;MKGTRVKGPVNGEVLTAKFNGSEAKNLVKKNGIKSLVLLSIIGNDYCDGDYLGATILSATRSTTKAPSKALSKAEAENEDFTVFLVADEVYWHNLKTIELEKEEARLKQLYEDEENLKSSSASQSENTTLDTEASALPQDANNETIYRKLARAAQLEEQAKLKEQALRLGNDYLERNLEQFLRPFKLNAKEFDTQFQLLLNVEPHHANKLTYIRETLGLTSEQIFKLKSVIHQAETPIDQKIALINQLAIEKQMNFKIVRWKDWVNSDPDFVENQQAIMDCYSTIPSLRDSVHATANNFAKRHENSGTYEEWYFRSQGYLTEESPAVMWLGAKHNFNRIIYPGEMLPCFKATRELFIVDSKKPEDRSDELPFEIPTEDAKLLVNWIPCRFSRSYSKQQLAAMSSQSSHDESTDVILSKQLQRNTSPEDPESEANSVSHNNHLFFNSSAKRKINNPGSVDPKFKKIEQPQELHQLIEEAERIHQAGMKSEESHLKPNEKEVVENVLGLLLSLGDNRDTALSILQTAMNVHGKLHPQEGTEKELYETSDNKGRYQT
;
A
#
# COMPACT_ATOMS: atom_id res chain seq x y z
N MET A 1 19.88 -29.51 5.56
CA MET A 1 20.05 -28.53 6.65
C MET A 1 19.37 -27.22 6.25
N LYS A 2 18.45 -26.68 7.05
CA LYS A 2 17.94 -25.31 6.82
C LYS A 2 19.10 -24.34 7.08
N GLY A 3 19.68 -23.81 6.01
CA GLY A 3 20.68 -22.76 6.13
C GLY A 3 20.06 -21.53 6.81
N THR A 4 20.80 -20.92 7.73
CA THR A 4 20.40 -19.62 8.29
C THR A 4 20.20 -18.61 7.15
N ARG A 5 19.13 -17.79 7.21
CA ARG A 5 18.88 -16.75 6.20
C ARG A 5 20.01 -15.72 6.14
N VAL A 6 20.77 -15.59 7.23
CA VAL A 6 21.96 -14.75 7.35
C VAL A 6 23.19 -15.65 7.49
N LYS A 7 24.18 -15.47 6.63
CA LYS A 7 25.50 -16.12 6.71
C LYS A 7 26.57 -15.10 7.10
N GLY A 8 27.68 -15.55 7.68
CA GLY A 8 28.83 -14.71 8.03
C GLY A 8 28.86 -14.29 9.51
N PRO A 9 29.83 -13.45 9.90
CA PRO A 9 30.02 -13.04 11.29
C PRO A 9 28.83 -12.20 11.80
N VAL A 10 28.39 -12.47 13.02
CA VAL A 10 27.27 -11.77 13.68
C VAL A 10 27.54 -10.26 13.82
N ASN A 11 28.79 -9.90 14.07
CA ASN A 11 29.30 -8.53 14.22
C ASN A 11 29.83 -7.94 12.90
N GLY A 12 29.60 -8.57 11.74
CA GLY A 12 29.97 -7.97 10.45
C GLY A 12 29.10 -6.75 10.13
N GLU A 13 29.75 -5.60 9.91
CA GLU A 13 29.07 -4.33 9.57
C GLU A 13 28.45 -4.33 8.18
N VAL A 14 29.07 -5.03 7.22
CA VAL A 14 28.61 -5.00 5.83
C VAL A 14 27.56 -6.07 5.63
N LEU A 15 26.34 -5.65 5.32
CA LEU A 15 25.23 -6.54 5.01
C LEU A 15 24.91 -6.51 3.50
N THR A 16 24.77 -7.69 2.90
CA THR A 16 24.48 -7.86 1.48
C THR A 16 23.33 -8.84 1.29
N ALA A 17 22.41 -8.52 0.37
CA ALA A 17 21.34 -9.42 -0.04
C ALA A 17 21.70 -10.15 -1.34
N LYS A 18 21.28 -11.40 -1.47
CA LYS A 18 21.43 -12.25 -2.66
C LYS A 18 20.09 -12.88 -2.99
N PHE A 19 19.74 -12.86 -4.28
CA PHE A 19 18.49 -13.40 -4.80
C PHE A 19 18.77 -14.72 -5.51
N ASN A 20 18.80 -15.79 -4.72
CA ASN A 20 19.16 -17.12 -5.19
C ASN A 20 18.01 -18.07 -4.85
N GLY A 21 17.72 -19.04 -5.72
CA GLY A 21 16.69 -20.03 -5.49
C GLY A 21 16.56 -20.96 -6.69
N SER A 22 15.80 -22.04 -6.53
CA SER A 22 15.52 -22.98 -7.62
C SER A 22 14.86 -22.29 -8.81
N GLU A 23 14.04 -21.27 -8.59
CA GLU A 23 13.36 -20.51 -9.65
C GLU A 23 14.23 -19.38 -10.23
N ALA A 24 15.29 -18.94 -9.54
CA ALA A 24 16.21 -17.92 -10.06
C ALA A 24 16.92 -18.37 -11.35
N LYS A 25 17.10 -19.69 -11.52
CA LYS A 25 17.72 -20.30 -12.71
C LYS A 25 16.94 -20.01 -13.99
N ASN A 26 15.63 -19.78 -13.90
CA ASN A 26 14.77 -19.47 -15.05
C ASN A 26 15.11 -18.10 -15.67
N LEU A 27 15.73 -17.21 -14.89
CA LEU A 27 16.03 -15.83 -15.27
C LEU A 27 17.51 -15.61 -15.60
N VAL A 28 18.32 -16.66 -15.59
CA VAL A 28 19.74 -16.58 -15.92
C VAL A 28 19.92 -16.16 -17.37
N LYS A 29 20.78 -15.15 -17.61
CA LYS A 29 21.04 -14.54 -18.94
C LYS A 29 19.84 -13.82 -19.56
N LYS A 30 18.80 -13.51 -18.78
CA LYS A 30 17.72 -12.62 -19.21
C LYS A 30 18.07 -11.18 -18.85
N ASN A 31 17.76 -10.27 -19.76
CA ASN A 31 17.78 -8.83 -19.53
C ASN A 31 16.34 -8.34 -19.36
N GLY A 32 16.15 -7.11 -18.89
CA GLY A 32 14.81 -6.52 -18.74
C GLY A 32 14.01 -7.16 -17.63
N ILE A 33 14.69 -7.65 -16.58
CA ILE A 33 14.04 -8.36 -15.50
C ILE A 33 13.22 -7.37 -14.66
N LYS A 34 11.90 -7.53 -14.70
CA LYS A 34 10.96 -6.84 -13.81
C LYS A 34 10.84 -7.58 -12.49
N SER A 35 11.13 -6.89 -11.40
CA SER A 35 11.16 -7.43 -10.04
C SER A 35 10.09 -6.76 -9.18
N LEU A 36 9.26 -7.55 -8.50
CA LEU A 36 8.36 -7.05 -7.46
C LEU A 36 8.93 -7.46 -6.10
N VAL A 37 9.41 -6.50 -5.31
CA VAL A 37 9.88 -6.72 -3.95
C VAL A 37 8.70 -6.52 -3.02
N LEU A 38 8.20 -7.60 -2.42
CA LEU A 38 7.06 -7.54 -1.50
C LEU A 38 7.56 -7.15 -0.10
N LEU A 39 7.00 -6.06 0.45
CA LEU A 39 7.38 -5.51 1.75
C LEU A 39 6.25 -5.68 2.75
N SER A 40 6.47 -6.61 3.69
CA SER A 40 5.60 -6.77 4.86
C SER A 40 5.90 -5.68 5.88
N ILE A 41 4.90 -4.88 6.24
CA ILE A 41 5.09 -3.71 7.11
C ILE A 41 5.33 -4.10 8.58
N ILE A 42 4.91 -5.30 9.00
CA ILE A 42 4.98 -5.81 10.36
C ILE A 42 5.38 -7.28 10.37
N GLY A 43 6.19 -7.67 11.37
CA GLY A 43 6.44 -9.06 11.74
C GLY A 43 7.59 -9.74 11.00
N ASN A 44 8.16 -9.11 9.97
CA ASN A 44 9.32 -9.63 9.23
C ASN A 44 10.52 -8.65 9.29
N ASP A 45 11.47 -8.93 10.19
CA ASP A 45 12.69 -8.12 10.36
C ASP A 45 13.57 -8.05 9.09
N TYR A 46 13.40 -8.97 8.14
CA TYR A 46 14.13 -8.95 6.87
C TYR A 46 13.55 -7.95 5.84
N CYS A 47 12.35 -7.41 6.12
CA CYS A 47 11.74 -6.31 5.38
C CYS A 47 12.02 -4.95 6.06
N ASP A 48 12.91 -4.87 7.06
CA ASP A 48 13.11 -3.68 7.88
C ASP A 48 14.59 -3.32 8.03
N GLY A 49 14.88 -2.05 8.35
CA GLY A 49 16.20 -1.54 8.67
C GLY A 49 17.30 -1.95 7.67
N ASP A 50 18.43 -2.43 8.18
CA ASP A 50 19.58 -2.77 7.34
C ASP A 50 19.30 -3.91 6.34
N TYR A 51 18.42 -4.86 6.68
CA TYR A 51 18.05 -5.94 5.76
C TYR A 51 17.27 -5.41 4.56
N LEU A 52 16.34 -4.48 4.80
CA LEU A 52 15.67 -3.76 3.72
C LEU A 52 16.68 -2.97 2.88
N GLY A 53 17.57 -2.22 3.51
CA GLY A 53 18.60 -1.46 2.78
C GLY A 53 19.50 -2.35 1.91
N ALA A 54 19.90 -3.51 2.42
CA ALA A 54 20.67 -4.49 1.64
C ALA A 54 19.85 -5.05 0.48
N THR A 55 18.55 -5.30 0.68
CA THR A 55 17.63 -5.76 -0.37
C THR A 55 17.46 -4.71 -1.46
N ILE A 56 17.21 -3.44 -1.09
CA ILE A 56 17.08 -2.32 -2.02
C ILE A 56 18.35 -2.20 -2.85
N LEU A 57 19.52 -2.09 -2.20
CA LEU A 57 20.80 -1.95 -2.89
C LEU A 57 21.12 -3.13 -3.84
N SER A 58 20.72 -4.35 -3.48
CA SER A 58 20.90 -5.50 -4.37
C SER A 58 19.90 -5.53 -5.52
N ALA A 59 18.65 -5.10 -5.30
CA ALA A 59 17.60 -5.09 -6.31
C ALA A 59 17.77 -3.97 -7.34
N THR A 60 18.33 -2.82 -6.92
CA THR A 60 18.57 -1.66 -7.80
C THR A 60 19.95 -1.68 -8.45
N ARG A 61 20.81 -2.66 -8.15
CA ARG A 61 22.10 -2.81 -8.85
C ARG A 61 21.81 -3.22 -10.29
N SER A 62 22.06 -2.30 -11.22
CA SER A 62 22.05 -2.63 -12.63
C SER A 62 23.01 -3.79 -12.88
N THR A 63 22.49 -4.86 -13.47
CA THR A 63 23.31 -5.97 -13.95
C THR A 63 24.07 -5.58 -15.21
N THR A 64 23.64 -4.51 -15.90
CA THR A 64 24.27 -4.00 -17.11
C THR A 64 25.41 -3.04 -16.74
N LYS A 65 26.57 -3.23 -17.40
CA LYS A 65 27.71 -2.33 -17.28
C LYS A 65 27.25 -0.89 -17.57
N ALA A 66 27.81 0.08 -16.84
CA ALA A 66 27.42 1.49 -16.86
C ALA A 66 27.01 1.98 -18.27
N PRO A 67 25.83 2.64 -18.41
CA PRO A 67 25.30 3.04 -19.71
C PRO A 67 26.26 4.03 -20.36
N SER A 68 26.95 3.61 -21.42
CA SER A 68 27.94 4.44 -22.10
C SER A 68 27.33 5.36 -23.18
N LYS A 69 26.01 5.31 -23.41
CA LYS A 69 25.29 6.16 -24.38
C LYS A 69 23.79 6.23 -24.04
N ALA A 70 23.14 7.31 -24.47
CA ALA A 70 21.69 7.46 -24.39
C ALA A 70 21.01 6.29 -25.12
N LEU A 71 20.24 5.49 -24.38
CA LEU A 71 19.52 4.35 -24.91
C LEU A 71 18.33 4.80 -25.75
N SER A 72 18.07 4.05 -26.81
CA SER A 72 16.84 4.17 -27.58
C SER A 72 15.63 3.72 -26.74
N LYS A 73 14.42 4.17 -27.13
CA LYS A 73 13.17 3.79 -26.44
C LYS A 73 13.00 2.26 -26.31
N ALA A 74 13.38 1.50 -27.34
CA ALA A 74 13.32 0.04 -27.33
C ALA A 74 14.34 -0.60 -26.37
N GLU A 75 15.48 0.05 -26.13
CA GLU A 75 16.45 -0.45 -25.17
C GLU A 75 16.04 -0.09 -23.72
N ALA A 76 15.38 1.05 -23.51
CA ALA A 76 14.81 1.42 -22.20
C ALA A 76 13.74 0.42 -21.73
N GLU A 77 12.97 -0.16 -22.66
CA GLU A 77 11.99 -1.23 -22.35
C GLU A 77 12.65 -2.56 -21.93
N ASN A 78 13.94 -2.72 -22.21
CA ASN A 78 14.74 -3.91 -21.86
C ASN A 78 15.62 -3.71 -20.62
N GLU A 79 15.41 -2.64 -19.87
CA GLU A 79 16.13 -2.43 -18.60
C GLU A 79 15.47 -3.16 -17.44
N ASP A 80 16.31 -3.69 -16.54
CA ASP A 80 15.85 -4.26 -15.28
C ASP A 80 15.10 -3.17 -14.50
N PHE A 81 13.92 -3.50 -13.97
CA PHE A 81 13.09 -2.55 -13.22
C PHE A 81 12.55 -3.18 -11.94
N THR A 82 12.53 -2.43 -10.84
CA THR A 82 12.08 -2.92 -9.54
C THR A 82 10.92 -2.12 -8.97
N VAL A 83 9.86 -2.79 -8.55
CA VAL A 83 8.80 -2.21 -7.72
C VAL A 83 8.96 -2.68 -6.29
N PHE A 84 9.04 -1.75 -5.35
CA PHE A 84 8.94 -2.02 -3.92
C PHE A 84 7.47 -1.84 -3.51
N LEU A 85 6.77 -2.95 -3.30
CA LEU A 85 5.35 -2.96 -2.94
C LEU A 85 5.20 -2.99 -1.42
N VAL A 86 4.70 -1.89 -0.86
CA VAL A 86 4.36 -1.77 0.56
C VAL A 86 2.98 -2.37 0.77
N ALA A 87 2.94 -3.56 1.39
CA ALA A 87 1.70 -4.29 1.68
C ALA A 87 1.05 -3.77 2.97
N ASP A 88 0.71 -2.49 2.99
CA ASP A 88 0.15 -1.81 4.15
C ASP A 88 -1.35 -2.01 4.29
N GLU A 89 -2.16 -1.55 3.33
CA GLU A 89 -3.62 -1.59 3.46
C GLU A 89 -4.11 -3.01 3.71
N VAL A 90 -3.65 -4.01 2.93
CA VAL A 90 -3.98 -5.45 3.12
C VAL A 90 -3.67 -5.99 4.51
N TYR A 91 -2.80 -5.33 5.27
CA TYR A 91 -2.53 -5.72 6.66
C TYR A 91 -3.74 -5.53 7.58
N TRP A 92 -4.80 -4.84 7.14
CA TRP A 92 -6.05 -4.66 7.90
C TRP A 92 -6.65 -5.97 8.39
N HIS A 93 -6.53 -7.06 7.61
CA HIS A 93 -6.98 -8.39 8.01
C HIS A 93 -6.31 -8.89 9.29
N ASN A 94 -5.09 -8.41 9.62
CA ASN A 94 -4.30 -8.88 10.75
C ASN A 94 -4.43 -7.99 12.01
N LEU A 95 -5.21 -6.91 11.93
CA LEU A 95 -5.45 -6.01 13.05
C LEU A 95 -6.60 -6.51 13.90
N LYS A 96 -6.42 -6.50 15.22
CA LYS A 96 -7.48 -6.88 16.17
C LYS A 96 -8.71 -6.01 16.01
N THR A 97 -9.89 -6.61 16.07
CA THR A 97 -11.16 -5.89 16.05
C THR A 97 -11.16 -4.88 17.19
N ILE A 98 -11.67 -3.67 16.93
CA ILE A 98 -11.80 -2.64 17.96
C ILE A 98 -12.98 -3.04 18.83
N GLU A 99 -12.74 -3.91 19.81
CA GLU A 99 -13.70 -4.38 20.84
C GLU A 99 -15.16 -4.50 20.34
N LEU A 100 -15.37 -5.07 19.15
CA LEU A 100 -16.71 -5.14 18.54
C LEU A 100 -17.68 -5.95 19.39
N GLU A 101 -17.19 -6.95 20.13
CA GLU A 101 -18.05 -7.70 21.07
C GLU A 101 -18.70 -6.78 22.09
N LYS A 102 -18.02 -5.70 22.51
CA LYS A 102 -18.61 -4.69 23.39
C LYS A 102 -19.60 -3.79 22.67
N GLU A 103 -19.33 -3.41 21.43
CA GLU A 103 -20.26 -2.54 20.67
C GLU A 103 -21.48 -3.31 20.17
N GLU A 104 -21.34 -4.56 19.74
CA GLU A 104 -22.45 -5.46 19.39
C GLU A 104 -23.30 -5.76 20.62
N ALA A 105 -22.68 -6.05 21.79
CA ALA A 105 -23.40 -6.19 23.05
C ALA A 105 -24.13 -4.89 23.42
N ARG A 106 -23.50 -3.72 23.21
CA ARG A 106 -24.10 -2.40 23.47
C ARG A 106 -25.29 -2.12 22.54
N LEU A 107 -25.17 -2.42 21.26
CA LEU A 107 -26.25 -2.26 20.26
C LEU A 107 -27.42 -3.20 20.56
N LYS A 108 -27.12 -4.45 20.91
CA LYS A 108 -28.15 -5.43 21.32
C LYS A 108 -28.91 -4.94 22.55
N GLN A 109 -28.18 -4.43 23.55
CA GLN A 109 -28.79 -3.88 24.77
C GLN A 109 -29.66 -2.65 24.46
N LEU A 110 -29.18 -1.73 23.62
CA LEU A 110 -29.93 -0.53 23.24
C LEU A 110 -31.27 -0.86 22.57
N TYR A 111 -31.32 -1.96 21.82
CA TYR A 111 -32.52 -2.43 21.14
C TYR A 111 -33.49 -3.16 22.07
N GLU A 112 -32.98 -4.02 22.95
CA GLU A 112 -33.77 -4.65 24.02
C GLU A 112 -34.46 -3.57 24.87
N ASP A 113 -33.76 -2.47 25.17
CA ASP A 113 -34.31 -1.31 25.86
C ASP A 113 -35.42 -0.61 25.03
N GLU A 114 -35.27 -0.44 23.72
CA GLU A 114 -36.31 0.14 22.84
C GLU A 114 -37.58 -0.73 22.75
N GLU A 115 -37.46 -2.05 22.65
CA GLU A 115 -38.62 -2.95 22.64
C GLU A 115 -39.35 -2.94 23.99
N ASN A 116 -38.61 -2.88 25.08
CA ASN A 116 -39.18 -2.74 26.42
C ASN A 116 -39.94 -1.40 26.58
N LEU A 117 -39.43 -0.31 25.99
CA LEU A 117 -40.12 0.97 25.93
C LEU A 117 -41.41 0.90 25.11
N LYS A 118 -41.40 0.28 23.93
CA LYS A 118 -42.59 0.15 23.06
C LYS A 118 -43.68 -0.71 23.70
N SER A 119 -43.31 -1.84 24.32
CA SER A 119 -44.27 -2.73 25.01
C SER A 119 -44.89 -2.07 26.26
N SER A 120 -44.14 -1.22 26.97
CA SER A 120 -44.67 -0.44 28.10
C SER A 120 -45.63 0.69 27.68
N SER A 121 -45.48 1.23 26.47
CA SER A 121 -46.34 2.29 25.95
C SER A 121 -47.67 1.79 25.39
N ALA A 122 -47.72 0.54 24.92
CA ALA A 122 -48.93 -0.08 24.37
C ALA A 122 -49.97 -0.46 25.46
N SER A 123 -49.55 -0.54 26.72
CA SER A 123 -50.41 -0.95 27.84
C SER A 123 -51.21 0.21 28.48
N GLN A 124 -51.15 1.42 27.93
CA GLN A 124 -51.90 2.58 28.42
C GLN A 124 -53.02 3.10 27.48
N SER A 125 -53.31 2.43 26.36
CA SER A 125 -54.36 2.87 25.41
C SER A 125 -55.56 1.91 25.28
N GLU A 126 -55.87 1.12 26.30
CA GLU A 126 -57.14 0.39 26.36
C GLU A 126 -58.27 1.31 26.84
N ASN A 127 -58.93 2.00 25.90
CA ASN A 127 -60.36 2.35 25.97
C ASN A 127 -60.84 3.08 24.70
N THR A 128 -60.89 2.36 23.57
CA THR A 128 -61.78 2.74 22.46
C THR A 128 -62.07 1.51 21.60
N THR A 129 -63.17 0.84 21.89
CA THR A 129 -63.80 -0.20 21.06
C THR A 129 -64.32 0.41 19.75
N LEU A 130 -63.83 -0.06 18.61
CA LEU A 130 -64.59 -0.07 17.35
C LEU A 130 -64.00 -1.12 16.40
N ASP A 131 -64.87 -2.07 16.05
CA ASP A 131 -64.60 -3.23 15.18
C ASP A 131 -64.08 -2.81 13.81
N THR A 132 -62.89 -3.29 13.43
CA THR A 132 -62.50 -3.37 12.01
C THR A 132 -61.57 -4.56 11.82
N GLU A 133 -62.07 -5.59 11.14
CA GLU A 133 -61.29 -6.73 10.63
C GLU A 133 -60.22 -6.21 9.65
N ALA A 134 -58.98 -6.10 10.11
CA ALA A 134 -57.84 -5.75 9.28
C ALA A 134 -56.85 -6.92 9.19
N SER A 135 -56.75 -7.43 7.97
CA SER A 135 -55.82 -8.44 7.48
C SER A 135 -54.41 -8.35 8.09
N ALA A 136 -54.01 -9.40 8.81
CA ALA A 136 -52.66 -9.57 9.34
C ALA A 136 -51.68 -9.87 8.20
N LEU A 137 -50.98 -8.85 7.73
CA LEU A 137 -49.80 -9.01 6.86
C LEU A 137 -48.56 -9.36 7.71
N PRO A 138 -47.65 -10.21 7.20
CA PRO A 138 -46.52 -10.71 7.97
C PRO A 138 -45.45 -9.63 8.15
N GLN A 139 -45.37 -9.04 9.34
CA GLN A 139 -44.36 -8.03 9.69
C GLN A 139 -42.93 -8.62 9.85
N ASP A 140 -42.81 -9.95 10.01
CA ASP A 140 -41.54 -10.59 10.38
C ASP A 140 -40.47 -10.59 9.26
N ALA A 141 -40.88 -10.66 7.99
CA ALA A 141 -39.92 -10.68 6.86
C ALA A 141 -39.19 -9.34 6.65
N ASN A 142 -39.79 -8.23 7.10
CA ASN A 142 -39.20 -6.90 6.94
C ASN A 142 -38.10 -6.64 7.99
N ASN A 143 -38.27 -7.19 9.19
CA ASN A 143 -37.32 -7.00 10.30
C ASN A 143 -35.98 -7.71 10.02
N GLU A 144 -35.99 -8.95 9.52
CA GLU A 144 -34.75 -9.70 9.19
C GLU A 144 -33.89 -8.96 8.15
N THR A 145 -34.53 -8.31 7.17
CA THR A 145 -33.82 -7.54 6.14
C THR A 145 -33.13 -6.30 6.72
N ILE A 146 -33.75 -5.65 7.72
CA ILE A 146 -33.15 -4.48 8.40
C ILE A 146 -31.92 -4.91 9.20
N TYR A 147 -31.99 -6.01 9.96
CA TYR A 147 -30.85 -6.51 10.74
C TYR A 147 -29.65 -6.86 9.87
N ARG A 148 -29.85 -7.55 8.74
CA ARG A 148 -28.76 -7.88 7.81
C ARG A 148 -28.10 -6.62 7.23
N LYS A 149 -28.88 -5.57 6.96
CA LYS A 149 -28.36 -4.29 6.48
C LYS A 149 -27.54 -3.56 7.56
N LEU A 150 -28.03 -3.51 8.79
CA LEU A 150 -27.32 -2.89 9.92
C LEU A 150 -26.02 -3.64 10.25
N ALA A 151 -26.05 -4.96 10.30
CA ALA A 151 -24.86 -5.79 10.51
C ALA A 151 -23.82 -5.58 9.40
N ARG A 152 -24.25 -5.52 8.14
CA ARG A 152 -23.35 -5.23 7.01
C ARG A 152 -22.76 -3.82 7.10
N ALA A 153 -23.56 -2.82 7.50
CA ALA A 153 -23.06 -1.46 7.67
C ALA A 153 -22.01 -1.37 8.78
N ALA A 154 -22.24 -2.04 9.92
CA ALA A 154 -21.29 -2.10 11.03
C ALA A 154 -19.98 -2.80 10.61
N GLN A 155 -20.07 -3.90 9.85
CA GLN A 155 -18.89 -4.59 9.30
C GLN A 155 -18.08 -3.69 8.35
N LEU A 156 -18.75 -2.94 7.47
CA LEU A 156 -18.09 -2.01 6.55
C LEU A 156 -17.41 -0.85 7.30
N GLU A 157 -18.06 -0.33 8.34
CA GLU A 157 -17.48 0.72 9.20
C GLU A 157 -16.24 0.20 9.94
N GLU A 158 -16.30 -1.00 10.50
CA GLU A 158 -15.14 -1.63 11.14
C GLU A 158 -14.00 -1.84 10.13
N GLN A 159 -14.31 -2.42 8.98
CA GLN A 159 -13.32 -2.64 7.93
C GLN A 159 -12.64 -1.32 7.53
N ALA A 160 -13.39 -0.22 7.42
CA ALA A 160 -12.83 1.10 7.14
C ALA A 160 -11.87 1.57 8.24
N LYS A 161 -12.23 1.40 9.53
CA LYS A 161 -11.35 1.74 10.66
C LYS A 161 -10.07 0.90 10.68
N LEU A 162 -10.17 -0.40 10.41
CA LEU A 162 -9.01 -1.29 10.36
C LEU A 162 -8.10 -0.94 9.17
N LYS A 163 -8.67 -0.64 8.00
CA LYS A 163 -7.89 -0.16 6.85
C LYS A 163 -7.18 1.15 7.14
N GLU A 164 -7.84 2.10 7.79
CA GLU A 164 -7.22 3.35 8.21
C GLU A 164 -6.05 3.11 9.18
N GLN A 165 -6.24 2.22 10.16
CA GLN A 165 -5.17 1.83 11.07
C GLN A 165 -4.01 1.13 10.34
N ALA A 166 -4.29 0.28 9.36
CA ALA A 166 -3.27 -0.38 8.54
C ALA A 166 -2.47 0.63 7.71
N LEU A 167 -3.13 1.64 7.14
CA LEU A 167 -2.49 2.74 6.44
C LEU A 167 -1.58 3.55 7.37
N ARG A 168 -2.00 3.85 8.60
CA ARG A 168 -1.14 4.52 9.60
C ARG A 168 0.12 3.70 9.89
N LEU A 169 -0.01 2.38 10.08
CA LEU A 169 1.14 1.49 10.27
C LEU A 169 2.05 1.43 9.03
N GLY A 170 1.47 1.51 7.83
CA GLY A 170 2.22 1.68 6.58
C GLY A 170 3.02 2.98 6.55
N ASN A 171 2.42 4.10 6.97
CA ASN A 171 3.10 5.40 7.06
C ASN A 171 4.27 5.33 8.04
N ASP A 172 4.06 4.77 9.23
CA ASP A 172 5.11 4.57 10.23
C ASP A 172 6.24 3.68 9.71
N TYR A 173 5.89 2.62 8.95
CA TYR A 173 6.85 1.74 8.31
C TYR A 173 7.72 2.45 7.28
N LEU A 174 7.12 3.32 6.47
CA LEU A 174 7.84 4.11 5.47
C LEU A 174 8.76 5.14 6.13
N GLU A 175 8.28 5.86 7.14
CA GLU A 175 9.08 6.87 7.85
C GLU A 175 10.29 6.24 8.55
N ARG A 176 10.09 5.13 9.30
CA ARG A 176 11.19 4.44 9.99
C ARG A 176 12.22 3.81 9.04
N ASN A 177 11.83 3.55 7.79
CA ASN A 177 12.69 2.97 6.75
C ASN A 177 13.10 3.97 5.67
N LEU A 178 12.78 5.26 5.82
CA LEU A 178 13.00 6.27 4.79
C LEU A 178 14.47 6.28 4.32
N GLU A 179 15.41 6.21 5.27
CA GLU A 179 16.84 6.16 4.97
C GLU A 179 17.24 4.98 4.07
N GLN A 180 16.55 3.83 4.18
CA GLN A 180 16.86 2.64 3.38
C GLN A 180 16.53 2.86 1.90
N PHE A 181 15.41 3.52 1.61
CA PHE A 181 15.01 3.92 0.25
C PHE A 181 15.89 5.03 -0.33
N LEU A 182 16.59 5.77 0.52
CA LEU A 182 17.50 6.85 0.11
C LEU A 182 18.93 6.37 -0.19
N ARG A 183 19.30 5.14 0.22
CA ARG A 183 20.62 4.56 -0.01
C ARG A 183 21.07 4.55 -1.48
N PRO A 184 20.24 4.22 -2.48
CA PRO A 184 20.63 4.32 -3.89
C PRO A 184 21.11 5.71 -4.31
N PHE A 185 20.60 6.76 -3.67
CA PHE A 185 20.96 8.15 -3.93
C PHE A 185 22.12 8.65 -3.07
N LYS A 186 22.59 7.84 -2.11
CA LYS A 186 23.59 8.22 -1.09
C LYS A 186 23.15 9.42 -0.23
N LEU A 187 21.86 9.51 0.05
CA LEU A 187 21.28 10.52 0.94
C LEU A 187 20.93 9.88 2.28
N ASN A 188 21.10 10.62 3.38
CA ASN A 188 20.49 10.26 4.66
C ASN A 188 19.12 10.94 4.84
N ALA A 189 18.33 10.48 5.82
CA ALA A 189 16.98 11.00 6.06
C ALA A 189 16.95 12.51 6.36
N LYS A 190 17.93 13.02 7.12
CA LYS A 190 18.00 14.44 7.50
C LYS A 190 18.28 15.35 6.29
N GLU A 191 19.22 14.95 5.43
CA GLU A 191 19.50 15.65 4.17
C GLU A 191 18.26 15.66 3.29
N PHE A 192 17.62 14.51 3.13
CA PHE A 192 16.40 14.40 2.33
C PHE A 192 15.27 15.28 2.88
N ASP A 193 14.98 15.24 4.18
CA ASP A 193 13.95 16.09 4.79
C ASP A 193 14.25 17.57 4.59
N THR A 194 15.54 17.97 4.66
CA THR A 194 15.95 19.35 4.35
C THR A 194 15.61 19.72 2.91
N GLN A 195 15.94 18.86 1.94
CA GLN A 195 15.61 19.10 0.53
C GLN A 195 14.10 19.09 0.28
N PHE A 196 13.37 18.17 0.92
CA PHE A 196 11.91 18.05 0.83
C PHE A 196 11.22 19.32 1.33
N GLN A 197 11.61 19.82 2.50
CA GLN A 197 11.06 21.07 3.05
C GLN A 197 11.40 22.29 2.20
N LEU A 198 12.59 22.33 1.59
CA LEU A 198 12.92 23.39 0.64
C LEU A 198 12.05 23.28 -0.63
N LEU A 199 11.85 22.08 -1.18
CA LEU A 199 11.00 21.88 -2.36
C LEU A 199 9.55 22.28 -2.10
N LEU A 200 9.01 22.03 -0.91
CA LEU A 200 7.66 22.46 -0.51
C LEU A 200 7.53 23.99 -0.42
N ASN A 201 8.53 24.67 0.15
CA ASN A 201 8.41 26.08 0.55
C ASN A 201 9.13 27.09 -0.37
N VAL A 202 9.82 26.63 -1.41
CA VAL A 202 10.59 27.52 -2.29
C VAL A 202 9.67 28.23 -3.27
N GLU A 203 9.45 29.53 -3.06
CA GLU A 203 8.87 30.37 -4.11
C GLU A 203 9.81 30.48 -5.32
N PRO A 204 9.28 30.63 -6.55
CA PRO A 204 10.08 30.71 -7.78
C PRO A 204 11.21 31.74 -7.75
N HIS A 205 11.08 32.80 -6.95
CA HIS A 205 12.04 33.91 -6.89
C HIS A 205 13.23 33.68 -5.93
N HIS A 206 13.27 32.57 -5.18
CA HIS A 206 14.38 32.27 -4.26
C HIS A 206 15.54 31.53 -4.95
N ALA A 207 16.24 32.23 -5.86
CA ALA A 207 17.36 31.68 -6.64
C ALA A 207 18.39 30.93 -5.79
N ASN A 208 18.78 31.46 -4.62
CA ASN A 208 19.78 30.83 -3.74
C ASN A 208 19.33 29.45 -3.22
N LYS A 209 18.05 29.30 -2.85
CA LYS A 209 17.51 28.01 -2.37
C LYS A 209 17.45 26.99 -3.51
N LEU A 210 17.04 27.42 -4.71
CA LEU A 210 17.03 26.56 -5.89
C LEU A 210 18.45 26.11 -6.25
N THR A 211 19.44 27.00 -6.19
CA THR A 211 20.85 26.64 -6.42
C THR A 211 21.32 25.56 -5.44
N TYR A 212 21.01 25.70 -4.15
CA TYR A 212 21.37 24.69 -3.14
C TYR A 212 20.75 23.31 -3.42
N ILE A 213 19.46 23.25 -3.81
CA ILE A 213 18.81 21.98 -4.18
C ILE A 213 19.47 21.38 -5.42
N ARG A 214 19.76 22.20 -6.44
CA ARG A 214 20.41 21.78 -7.70
C ARG A 214 21.77 21.16 -7.43
N GLU A 215 22.58 21.79 -6.59
CA GLU A 215 23.92 21.32 -6.24
C GLU A 215 23.85 20.05 -5.39
N THR A 216 22.98 20.00 -4.39
CA THR A 216 22.85 18.86 -3.48
C THR A 216 22.35 17.61 -4.21
N LEU A 217 21.28 17.77 -5.00
CA LEU A 217 20.68 16.65 -5.73
C LEU A 217 21.33 16.42 -7.09
N GLY A 218 22.17 17.33 -7.60
CA GLY A 218 22.74 17.23 -8.95
C GLY A 218 21.66 17.18 -10.04
N LEU A 219 20.73 18.15 -10.03
CA LEU A 219 19.59 18.23 -10.94
C LEU A 219 19.53 19.57 -11.70
N THR A 220 18.88 19.57 -12.86
CA THR A 220 18.56 20.80 -13.60
C THR A 220 17.34 21.51 -13.00
N SER A 221 17.11 22.78 -13.38
CA SER A 221 15.92 23.52 -12.95
C SER A 221 14.62 22.87 -13.41
N GLU A 222 14.60 22.32 -14.63
CA GLU A 222 13.43 21.63 -15.17
C GLU A 222 13.11 20.37 -14.36
N GLN A 223 14.13 19.58 -14.00
CA GLN A 223 13.96 18.41 -13.15
C GLN A 223 13.42 18.79 -11.77
N ILE A 224 13.94 19.85 -11.16
CA ILE A 224 13.39 20.37 -9.90
C ILE A 224 11.92 20.76 -10.04
N PHE A 225 11.52 21.38 -11.15
CA PHE A 225 10.12 21.71 -11.37
C PHE A 225 9.24 20.46 -11.44
N LYS A 226 9.69 19.39 -12.11
CA LYS A 226 9.00 18.09 -12.13
C LYS A 226 8.86 17.51 -10.72
N LEU A 227 9.93 17.54 -9.93
CA LEU A 227 9.91 17.12 -8.51
C LEU A 227 8.86 17.89 -7.70
N LYS A 228 8.79 19.21 -7.85
CA LYS A 228 7.77 20.00 -7.15
C LYS A 228 6.37 19.64 -7.59
N SER A 229 6.15 19.46 -8.90
CA SER A 229 4.82 19.11 -9.44
C SER A 229 4.27 17.82 -8.82
N VAL A 230 5.06 16.74 -8.77
CA VAL A 230 4.61 15.46 -8.23
C VAL A 230 4.35 15.51 -6.72
N ILE A 231 5.11 16.32 -5.98
CA ILE A 231 4.90 16.51 -4.53
C ILE A 231 3.52 17.14 -4.29
N HIS A 232 3.12 18.16 -5.05
CA HIS A 232 1.84 18.85 -4.81
C HIS A 232 0.61 18.02 -5.20
N GLN A 233 0.79 16.95 -5.99
CA GLN A 233 -0.29 16.05 -6.41
C GLN A 233 -0.59 14.95 -5.40
N ALA A 234 0.33 14.68 -4.46
CA ALA A 234 0.16 13.60 -3.48
C ALA A 234 -0.66 14.05 -2.26
N GLU A 235 -1.54 13.16 -1.80
CA GLU A 235 -2.58 13.46 -0.80
C GLU A 235 -2.01 13.64 0.62
N THR A 236 -1.08 12.76 1.03
CA THR A 236 -0.54 12.76 2.39
C THR A 236 0.97 13.10 2.42
N PRO A 237 1.52 13.60 3.54
CA PRO A 237 2.94 13.92 3.64
C PRO A 237 3.88 12.75 3.32
N ILE A 238 3.49 11.51 3.62
CA ILE A 238 4.31 10.34 3.28
C ILE A 238 4.22 10.00 1.79
N ASP A 239 3.05 10.16 1.18
CA ASP A 239 2.88 9.95 -0.26
C ASP A 239 3.64 11.02 -1.06
N GLN A 240 3.75 12.24 -0.53
CA GLN A 240 4.61 13.30 -1.06
C GLN A 240 6.09 12.90 -1.06
N LYS A 241 6.58 12.29 0.03
CA LYS A 241 7.95 11.76 0.10
C LYS A 241 8.16 10.61 -0.88
N ILE A 242 7.20 9.69 -1.02
CA ILE A 242 7.23 8.60 -2.01
C ILE A 242 7.27 9.16 -3.44
N ALA A 243 6.39 10.12 -3.75
CA ALA A 243 6.34 10.77 -5.06
C ALA A 243 7.68 11.45 -5.40
N LEU A 244 8.28 12.15 -4.43
CA LEU A 244 9.61 12.73 -4.58
C LEU A 244 10.68 11.65 -4.84
N ILE A 245 10.71 10.56 -4.06
CA ILE A 245 11.67 9.47 -4.24
C ILE A 245 11.52 8.81 -5.62
N ASN A 246 10.28 8.53 -6.04
CA ASN A 246 9.99 7.94 -7.34
C ASN A 246 10.41 8.86 -8.49
N GLN A 247 10.14 10.16 -8.39
CA GLN A 247 10.60 11.11 -9.40
C GLN A 247 12.12 11.25 -9.39
N LEU A 248 12.75 11.27 -8.22
CA LEU A 248 14.21 11.28 -8.11
C LEU A 248 14.83 10.02 -8.73
N ALA A 249 14.18 8.87 -8.58
CA ALA A 249 14.60 7.64 -9.24
C ALA A 249 14.60 7.79 -10.76
N ILE A 250 13.53 8.35 -11.35
CA ILE A 250 13.44 8.65 -12.78
C ILE A 250 14.56 9.61 -13.21
N GLU A 251 14.73 10.74 -12.52
CA GLU A 251 15.72 11.76 -12.90
C GLU A 251 17.17 11.27 -12.76
N LYS A 252 17.40 10.28 -11.90
CA LYS A 252 18.70 9.64 -11.67
C LYS A 252 18.87 8.35 -12.45
N GLN A 253 17.92 7.97 -13.29
CA GLN A 253 17.91 6.71 -14.05
C GLN A 253 18.13 5.51 -13.11
N MET A 254 17.51 5.58 -11.93
CA MET A 254 17.41 4.46 -11.02
C MET A 254 16.14 3.72 -11.38
N ASN A 255 16.28 2.49 -11.85
CA ASN A 255 15.16 1.72 -12.37
C ASN A 255 14.32 1.08 -11.25
N PHE A 256 13.75 1.92 -10.40
CA PHE A 256 12.81 1.46 -9.39
C PHE A 256 11.71 2.47 -9.07
N LYS A 257 10.64 1.97 -8.45
CA LYS A 257 9.62 2.79 -7.79
C LYS A 257 9.09 2.12 -6.52
N ILE A 258 8.58 2.92 -5.60
CA ILE A 258 7.85 2.50 -4.40
C ILE A 258 6.36 2.66 -4.70
N VAL A 259 5.56 1.65 -4.37
CA VAL A 259 4.11 1.61 -4.60
C VAL A 259 3.43 1.10 -3.34
N ARG A 260 2.31 1.74 -2.95
CA ARG A 260 1.47 1.30 -1.83
C ARG A 260 0.44 0.28 -2.29
N TRP A 261 -0.14 -0.48 -1.35
CA TRP A 261 -1.09 -1.53 -1.70
C TRP A 261 -2.28 -1.02 -2.52
N LYS A 262 -2.86 0.10 -2.09
CA LYS A 262 -3.98 0.76 -2.78
C LYS A 262 -3.67 1.06 -4.24
N ASP A 263 -2.52 1.69 -4.51
CA ASP A 263 -2.13 2.05 -5.87
C ASP A 263 -1.82 0.82 -6.73
N TRP A 264 -1.27 -0.23 -6.11
CA TRP A 264 -0.98 -1.49 -6.77
C TRP A 264 -2.26 -2.20 -7.22
N VAL A 265 -3.21 -2.45 -6.32
CA VAL A 265 -4.45 -3.15 -6.71
C VAL A 265 -5.31 -2.34 -7.68
N ASN A 266 -5.08 -1.03 -7.80
CA ASN A 266 -5.75 -0.16 -8.76
C ASN A 266 -4.91 0.12 -10.02
N SER A 267 -3.76 -0.55 -10.23
CA SER A 267 -2.86 -0.25 -11.35
C SER A 267 -3.27 -0.87 -12.69
N ASP A 268 -4.20 -1.83 -12.69
CA ASP A 268 -4.70 -2.51 -13.89
C ASP A 268 -6.24 -2.47 -13.92
N PRO A 269 -6.85 -1.84 -14.94
CA PRO A 269 -8.30 -1.77 -15.06
C PRO A 269 -8.99 -3.13 -15.07
N ASP A 270 -8.39 -4.14 -15.71
CA ASP A 270 -8.99 -5.48 -15.79
C ASP A 270 -9.05 -6.12 -14.40
N PHE A 271 -8.03 -5.90 -13.57
CA PHE A 271 -8.05 -6.37 -12.19
C PHE A 271 -9.12 -5.68 -11.37
N VAL A 272 -9.27 -4.36 -11.49
CA VAL A 272 -10.28 -3.58 -10.76
C VAL A 272 -11.69 -4.02 -11.13
N GLU A 273 -11.98 -4.15 -12.43
CA GLU A 273 -13.29 -4.57 -12.93
C GLU A 273 -13.65 -6.01 -12.49
N ASN A 274 -12.66 -6.90 -12.50
CA ASN A 274 -12.88 -8.33 -12.24
C ASN A 274 -12.47 -8.77 -10.82
N GLN A 275 -12.11 -7.84 -9.94
CA GLN A 275 -11.50 -8.15 -8.64
C GLN A 275 -12.34 -9.13 -7.84
N GLN A 276 -13.64 -8.85 -7.71
CA GLN A 276 -14.56 -9.69 -6.96
C GLN A 276 -14.71 -11.08 -7.59
N ALA A 277 -14.83 -11.17 -8.92
CA ALA A 277 -14.97 -12.45 -9.60
C ALA A 277 -13.70 -13.31 -9.52
N ILE A 278 -12.52 -12.67 -9.56
CA ILE A 278 -11.23 -13.35 -9.29
C ILE A 278 -11.19 -13.84 -7.84
N MET A 279 -11.65 -13.05 -6.87
CA MET A 279 -11.73 -13.47 -5.47
C MET A 279 -12.73 -14.62 -5.27
N ASP A 280 -13.86 -14.61 -5.97
CA ASP A 280 -14.88 -15.66 -5.90
C ASP A 280 -14.34 -17.02 -6.34
N CYS A 281 -13.33 -17.05 -7.23
CA CYS A 281 -12.62 -18.28 -7.62
C CYS A 281 -12.00 -19.01 -6.41
N TYR A 282 -11.60 -18.30 -5.36
CA TYR A 282 -11.04 -18.92 -4.14
C TYR A 282 -12.10 -19.61 -3.28
N SER A 283 -13.39 -19.38 -3.55
CA SER A 283 -14.50 -20.10 -2.91
C SER A 283 -15.01 -21.27 -3.76
N THR A 284 -14.93 -21.15 -5.09
CA THR A 284 -15.54 -22.09 -6.04
C THR A 284 -14.57 -23.11 -6.62
N ILE A 285 -13.28 -22.76 -6.78
CA ILE A 285 -12.26 -23.64 -7.37
C ILE A 285 -11.54 -24.41 -6.26
N PRO A 286 -11.65 -25.76 -6.21
CA PRO A 286 -11.12 -26.55 -5.10
C PRO A 286 -9.63 -26.36 -4.84
N SER A 287 -8.78 -26.30 -5.87
CA SER A 287 -7.33 -26.14 -5.71
C SER A 287 -6.94 -24.83 -5.02
N LEU A 288 -7.58 -23.72 -5.38
CA LEU A 288 -7.39 -22.43 -4.71
C LEU A 288 -7.93 -22.47 -3.28
N ARG A 289 -9.21 -22.87 -3.13
CA ARG A 289 -9.89 -22.93 -1.84
C ARG A 289 -9.11 -23.75 -0.83
N ASP A 290 -8.76 -24.99 -1.18
CA ASP A 290 -8.13 -25.93 -0.27
C ASP A 290 -6.72 -25.43 0.13
N SER A 291 -5.99 -24.78 -0.79
CA SER A 291 -4.67 -24.19 -0.50
C SER A 291 -4.75 -23.01 0.47
N VAL A 292 -5.77 -22.15 0.36
CA VAL A 292 -6.03 -21.05 1.30
C VAL A 292 -6.45 -21.59 2.65
N HIS A 293 -7.41 -22.52 2.70
CA HIS A 293 -7.91 -23.12 3.94
C HIS A 293 -6.77 -23.81 4.72
N ALA A 294 -5.93 -24.59 4.04
CA ALA A 294 -4.79 -25.24 4.66
C ALA A 294 -3.78 -24.23 5.24
N THR A 295 -3.50 -23.14 4.51
CA THR A 295 -2.58 -22.10 4.95
C THR A 295 -3.15 -21.30 6.14
N ALA A 296 -4.43 -20.94 6.08
CA ALA A 296 -5.15 -20.22 7.13
C ALA A 296 -5.28 -21.03 8.42
N ASN A 297 -5.61 -22.32 8.32
CA ASN A 297 -5.65 -23.25 9.47
C ASN A 297 -4.28 -23.33 10.18
N ASN A 298 -3.20 -23.48 9.42
CA ASN A 298 -1.85 -23.51 9.99
C ASN A 298 -1.46 -22.17 10.64
N PHE A 299 -1.93 -21.06 10.09
CA PHE A 299 -1.76 -19.75 10.71
C PHE A 299 -2.53 -19.67 12.03
N ALA A 300 -3.83 -20.00 12.04
CA ALA A 300 -4.71 -19.87 13.19
C ALA A 300 -4.18 -20.65 14.40
N LYS A 301 -3.77 -21.90 14.18
CA LYS A 301 -3.14 -22.76 15.20
C LYS A 301 -1.91 -22.15 15.86
N ARG A 302 -1.11 -21.37 15.13
CA ARG A 302 0.07 -20.71 15.70
C ARG A 302 -0.29 -19.48 16.56
N HIS A 303 -1.49 -18.95 16.42
CA HIS A 303 -1.93 -17.70 17.03
C HIS A 303 -3.04 -17.86 18.07
N GLU A 304 -3.44 -19.10 18.40
CA GLU A 304 -4.43 -19.41 19.44
C GLU A 304 -4.14 -18.74 20.79
N ASN A 305 -2.88 -18.45 21.10
CA ASN A 305 -2.49 -17.75 22.34
C ASN A 305 -2.78 -16.24 22.32
N SER A 306 -3.20 -15.68 21.18
CA SER A 306 -3.32 -14.23 20.97
C SER A 306 -4.70 -13.77 20.49
N GLY A 307 -5.60 -14.73 20.24
CA GLY A 307 -6.99 -14.54 19.79
C GLY A 307 -7.65 -15.91 19.58
N THR A 308 -8.94 -15.96 19.21
CA THR A 308 -9.61 -17.24 18.97
C THR A 308 -9.13 -17.89 17.67
N TYR A 309 -9.26 -19.20 17.57
CA TYR A 309 -8.92 -19.92 16.35
C TYR A 309 -9.73 -19.39 15.16
N GLU A 310 -11.04 -19.23 15.35
CA GLU A 310 -11.98 -18.77 14.33
C GLU A 310 -11.64 -17.37 13.83
N GLU A 311 -11.34 -16.44 14.73
CA GLU A 311 -10.92 -15.07 14.39
C GLU A 311 -9.69 -15.10 13.46
N TRP A 312 -8.63 -15.80 13.88
CA TRP A 312 -7.40 -15.88 13.11
C TRP A 312 -7.56 -16.64 11.79
N TYR A 313 -8.41 -17.66 11.79
CA TYR A 313 -8.69 -18.47 10.61
C TYR A 313 -9.37 -17.63 9.52
N PHE A 314 -10.48 -16.97 9.83
CA PHE A 314 -11.24 -16.20 8.84
C PHE A 314 -10.48 -14.96 8.36
N ARG A 315 -9.69 -14.33 9.23
CA ARG A 315 -8.81 -13.23 8.84
C ARG A 315 -7.68 -13.67 7.92
N SER A 316 -6.99 -14.75 8.28
CA SER A 316 -5.96 -15.29 7.40
C SER A 316 -6.57 -15.75 6.07
N GLN A 317 -7.79 -16.27 6.06
CA GLN A 317 -8.50 -16.60 4.83
C GLN A 317 -8.74 -15.36 3.98
N GLY A 318 -9.34 -14.30 4.54
CA GLY A 318 -9.58 -13.03 3.84
C GLY A 318 -8.29 -12.41 3.30
N TYR A 319 -7.25 -12.35 4.13
CA TYR A 319 -5.92 -11.86 3.76
C TYR A 319 -5.35 -12.61 2.56
N LEU A 320 -5.37 -13.95 2.58
CA LEU A 320 -4.78 -14.77 1.52
C LEU A 320 -5.62 -14.71 0.24
N THR A 321 -6.94 -14.57 0.32
CA THR A 321 -7.82 -14.39 -0.84
C THR A 321 -7.61 -13.03 -1.51
N GLU A 322 -7.28 -11.99 -0.75
CA GLU A 322 -6.95 -10.67 -1.30
C GLU A 322 -5.51 -10.60 -1.84
N GLU A 323 -4.53 -11.08 -1.08
CA GLU A 323 -3.11 -10.94 -1.41
C GLU A 323 -2.68 -11.85 -2.56
N SER A 324 -3.19 -13.09 -2.62
CA SER A 324 -2.75 -14.07 -3.62
C SER A 324 -2.95 -13.61 -5.08
N PRO A 325 -4.15 -13.17 -5.50
CA PRO A 325 -4.32 -12.68 -6.87
C PRO A 325 -3.61 -11.33 -7.08
N ALA A 326 -3.60 -10.43 -6.08
CA ALA A 326 -2.90 -9.15 -6.18
C ALA A 326 -1.38 -9.32 -6.38
N VAL A 327 -0.74 -10.34 -5.80
CA VAL A 327 0.70 -10.57 -6.00
C VAL A 327 0.97 -11.38 -7.28
N MET A 328 0.25 -12.49 -7.48
CA MET A 328 0.58 -13.44 -8.54
C MET A 328 -0.09 -13.08 -9.88
N TRP A 329 -1.40 -12.87 -9.87
CA TRP A 329 -2.16 -12.58 -11.08
C TRP A 329 -1.75 -11.21 -11.65
N LEU A 330 -1.82 -10.17 -10.82
CA LEU A 330 -1.50 -8.81 -11.25
C LEU A 330 -0.01 -8.64 -11.56
N GLY A 331 0.86 -9.33 -10.81
CA GLY A 331 2.28 -9.42 -11.13
C GLY A 331 2.52 -9.98 -12.53
N ALA A 332 1.87 -11.09 -12.88
CA ALA A 332 2.01 -11.68 -14.21
C ALA A 332 1.38 -10.81 -15.31
N LYS A 333 0.22 -10.19 -15.05
CA LYS A 333 -0.44 -9.24 -15.97
C LYS A 333 0.46 -8.06 -16.32
N HIS A 334 1.22 -7.55 -15.35
CA HIS A 334 2.23 -6.52 -15.57
C HIS A 334 3.61 -7.03 -16.02
N ASN A 335 3.70 -8.31 -16.40
CA ASN A 335 4.91 -8.97 -16.89
C ASN A 335 6.08 -8.95 -15.88
N PHE A 336 5.80 -9.02 -14.58
CA PHE A 336 6.85 -9.20 -13.58
C PHE A 336 7.45 -10.59 -13.72
N ASN A 337 8.79 -10.64 -13.77
CA ASN A 337 9.52 -11.89 -13.94
C ASN A 337 9.76 -12.61 -12.63
N ARG A 338 9.95 -11.84 -11.55
CA ARG A 338 10.19 -12.37 -10.21
C ARG A 338 9.50 -11.57 -9.11
N ILE A 339 9.11 -12.30 -8.07
CA ILE A 339 8.70 -11.78 -6.77
C ILE A 339 9.86 -12.03 -5.81
N ILE A 340 10.40 -10.97 -5.20
CA ILE A 340 11.46 -11.06 -4.20
C ILE A 340 10.82 -10.92 -2.83
N TYR A 341 10.96 -11.95 -1.99
CA TYR A 341 10.46 -11.93 -0.63
C TYR A 341 11.40 -12.73 0.30
N PRO A 342 11.64 -12.34 1.56
CA PRO A 342 12.53 -13.08 2.44
C PRO A 342 12.02 -14.48 2.83
N GLY A 343 10.70 -14.70 2.82
CA GLY A 343 10.06 -15.99 3.13
C GLY A 343 9.94 -16.95 1.95
N GLU A 344 9.53 -18.18 2.23
CA GLU A 344 9.22 -19.16 1.18
C GLU A 344 7.93 -18.79 0.43
N MET A 345 7.68 -19.42 -0.72
CA MET A 345 6.40 -19.24 -1.41
C MET A 345 5.30 -19.97 -0.66
N LEU A 346 4.18 -19.29 -0.38
CA LEU A 346 3.01 -19.92 0.22
C LEU A 346 2.33 -20.88 -0.77
N PRO A 347 1.69 -21.97 -0.29
CA PRO A 347 0.95 -22.88 -1.15
C PRO A 347 -0.15 -22.21 -1.98
N CYS A 348 -0.85 -21.22 -1.41
CA CYS A 348 -1.90 -20.49 -2.13
C CYS A 348 -1.34 -19.68 -3.30
N PHE A 349 -0.21 -18.99 -3.13
CA PHE A 349 0.46 -18.29 -4.23
C PHE A 349 0.87 -19.22 -5.36
N LYS A 350 1.36 -20.42 -5.00
CA LYS A 350 1.68 -21.46 -5.97
C LYS A 350 0.44 -21.87 -6.77
N ALA A 351 -0.66 -22.16 -6.06
CA ALA A 351 -1.93 -22.54 -6.67
C ALA A 351 -2.48 -21.42 -7.57
N THR A 352 -2.40 -20.16 -7.15
CA THR A 352 -2.79 -18.99 -7.96
C THR A 352 -1.97 -18.91 -9.24
N ARG A 353 -0.64 -19.07 -9.16
CA ARG A 353 0.24 -19.07 -10.33
C ARG A 353 -0.11 -20.20 -11.29
N GLU A 354 -0.25 -21.42 -10.78
CA GLU A 354 -0.52 -22.62 -11.58
C GLU A 354 -1.90 -22.59 -12.23
N LEU A 355 -2.88 -21.94 -11.61
CA LEU A 355 -4.22 -21.81 -12.17
C LEU A 355 -4.30 -20.72 -13.25
N PHE A 356 -3.83 -19.51 -12.96
CA PHE A 356 -4.12 -18.36 -13.82
C PHE A 356 -3.07 -18.08 -14.89
N ILE A 357 -1.83 -18.59 -14.77
CA ILE A 357 -0.77 -18.25 -15.71
C ILE A 357 -0.50 -19.46 -16.60
N VAL A 358 -0.93 -19.37 -17.85
CA VAL A 358 -1.00 -20.53 -18.73
C VAL A 358 -0.08 -20.37 -19.93
N ASP A 359 0.66 -21.44 -20.25
CA ASP A 359 1.52 -21.50 -21.43
C ASP A 359 0.66 -21.53 -22.71
N SER A 360 0.76 -20.49 -23.54
CA SER A 360 0.00 -20.39 -24.79
C SER A 360 0.48 -21.38 -25.86
N LYS A 361 1.67 -21.98 -25.69
CA LYS A 361 2.22 -22.96 -26.63
C LYS A 361 1.71 -24.38 -26.41
N LYS A 362 0.97 -24.63 -25.32
CA LYS A 362 0.42 -25.94 -24.96
C LYS A 362 -1.08 -25.87 -24.69
N PRO A 363 -1.90 -25.49 -25.68
CA PRO A 363 -3.35 -25.45 -25.51
C PRO A 363 -3.96 -26.83 -25.21
N GLU A 364 -3.31 -27.92 -25.65
CA GLU A 364 -3.78 -29.30 -25.49
C GLU A 364 -3.82 -29.81 -24.05
N ASP A 365 -3.07 -29.18 -23.14
CA ASP A 365 -3.06 -29.54 -21.72
C ASP A 365 -4.29 -28.96 -20.97
N ARG A 366 -5.18 -28.22 -21.66
CA ARG A 366 -6.35 -27.57 -21.07
C ARG A 366 -7.60 -28.44 -21.20
N SER A 367 -8.14 -28.90 -20.07
CA SER A 367 -9.40 -29.63 -20.06
C SER A 367 -10.62 -28.72 -20.22
N ASP A 368 -10.53 -27.46 -19.79
CA ASP A 368 -11.58 -26.43 -19.89
C ASP A 368 -10.93 -25.03 -19.84
N GLU A 369 -11.51 -24.03 -20.51
CA GLU A 369 -11.09 -22.62 -20.35
C GLU A 369 -11.49 -22.12 -18.96
N LEU A 370 -10.51 -21.78 -18.12
CA LEU A 370 -10.77 -21.20 -16.81
C LEU A 370 -10.97 -19.68 -16.94
N PRO A 371 -11.78 -19.08 -16.06
CA PRO A 371 -11.96 -17.63 -16.07
C PRO A 371 -10.65 -16.94 -15.65
N PHE A 372 -10.39 -15.77 -16.25
CA PHE A 372 -9.26 -14.89 -15.90
C PHE A 372 -7.86 -15.45 -16.17
N GLU A 373 -7.71 -16.40 -17.09
CA GLU A 373 -6.39 -16.87 -17.51
C GLU A 373 -5.55 -15.73 -18.13
N ILE A 374 -4.24 -15.78 -17.87
CA ILE A 374 -3.21 -14.94 -18.47
C ILE A 374 -2.40 -15.84 -19.41
N PRO A 375 -2.76 -15.90 -20.71
CA PRO A 375 -2.00 -16.65 -21.69
C PRO A 375 -0.65 -15.96 -21.94
N THR A 376 0.43 -16.73 -21.91
CA THR A 376 1.79 -16.21 -22.16
C THR A 376 2.66 -17.24 -22.86
N GLU A 377 3.58 -16.79 -23.70
CA GLU A 377 4.47 -17.68 -24.46
C GLU A 377 5.54 -18.38 -23.61
N ASP A 378 5.80 -17.88 -22.40
CA ASP A 378 6.86 -18.43 -21.53
C ASP A 378 6.48 -18.27 -20.04
N ALA A 379 5.46 -19.02 -19.60
CA ALA A 379 4.90 -18.95 -18.25
C ALA A 379 5.94 -19.09 -17.13
N LYS A 380 7.00 -19.90 -17.36
CA LYS A 380 8.11 -20.07 -16.40
C LYS A 380 8.95 -18.80 -16.18
N LEU A 381 8.80 -17.77 -17.01
CA LEU A 381 9.51 -16.50 -16.85
C LEU A 381 8.73 -15.47 -16.05
N LEU A 382 7.49 -15.75 -15.66
CA LEU A 382 6.65 -14.82 -14.89
C LEU A 382 6.59 -15.21 -13.42
N VAL A 383 6.56 -14.19 -12.56
CA VAL A 383 6.32 -14.27 -11.10
C VAL A 383 7.10 -15.38 -10.38
N ASN A 384 8.36 -15.61 -10.77
CA ASN A 384 9.25 -16.55 -10.09
C ASN A 384 9.48 -16.08 -8.66
N TRP A 385 9.24 -16.93 -7.67
CA TRP A 385 9.42 -16.60 -6.26
C TRP A 385 10.88 -16.77 -5.85
N ILE A 386 11.56 -15.66 -5.56
CA ILE A 386 12.99 -15.65 -5.26
C ILE A 386 13.21 -15.27 -3.79
N PRO A 387 13.60 -16.23 -2.93
CA PRO A 387 13.86 -15.93 -1.53
C PRO A 387 15.07 -15.03 -1.38
N CYS A 388 14.96 -14.02 -0.50
CA CYS A 388 16.08 -13.16 -0.15
C CYS A 388 16.99 -13.85 0.88
N ARG A 389 18.30 -13.94 0.59
CA ARG A 389 19.32 -14.45 1.52
C ARG A 389 20.35 -13.38 1.81
N PHE A 390 20.86 -13.34 3.03
CA PHE A 390 21.76 -12.31 3.48
C PHE A 390 23.13 -12.85 3.83
N SER A 391 24.17 -12.04 3.59
CA SER A 391 25.52 -12.28 4.07
C SER A 391 26.06 -11.05 4.78
N ARG A 392 26.61 -11.26 5.98
CA ARG A 392 27.43 -10.30 6.71
C ARG A 392 28.91 -10.52 6.40
N SER A 393 29.67 -9.44 6.37
CA SER A 393 31.13 -9.45 6.30
C SER A 393 31.70 -8.28 7.09
N TYR A 394 32.94 -8.43 7.55
CA TYR A 394 33.65 -7.33 8.21
C TYR A 394 33.95 -6.20 7.22
N SER A 395 33.80 -4.96 7.66
CA SER A 395 34.30 -3.81 6.91
C SER A 395 35.83 -3.80 6.86
N LYS A 396 36.40 -2.99 5.96
CA LYS A 396 37.86 -2.82 5.91
C LYS A 396 38.41 -2.28 7.23
N GLN A 397 37.64 -1.41 7.88
CA GLN A 397 37.95 -0.81 9.17
C GLN A 397 37.93 -1.85 10.30
N GLN A 398 36.92 -2.71 10.33
CA GLN A 398 36.87 -3.83 11.28
C GLN A 398 38.04 -4.78 11.11
N LEU A 399 38.37 -5.15 9.86
CA LEU A 399 39.52 -6.02 9.57
C LEU A 399 40.84 -5.37 10.00
N ALA A 400 41.00 -4.06 9.79
CA ALA A 400 42.17 -3.32 10.24
C ALA A 400 42.27 -3.29 11.78
N ALA A 401 41.17 -3.01 12.48
CA ALA A 401 41.14 -2.98 13.94
C ALA A 401 41.45 -4.35 14.57
N MET A 402 40.91 -5.43 14.01
CA MET A 402 41.21 -6.80 14.44
C MET A 402 42.68 -7.17 14.22
N SER A 403 43.28 -6.72 13.11
CA SER A 403 44.69 -6.98 12.82
C SER A 403 45.61 -6.27 13.82
N SER A 404 45.30 -5.02 14.17
CA SER A 404 46.07 -4.22 15.14
C SER A 404 45.98 -4.71 16.59
N GLN A 405 44.93 -5.44 16.96
CA GLN A 405 44.81 -6.02 18.30
C GLN A 405 45.61 -7.31 18.47
N SER A 406 45.91 -8.03 17.38
CA SER A 406 46.65 -9.30 17.46
C SER A 406 48.16 -9.15 17.67
N SER A 407 48.73 -7.97 17.40
CA SER A 407 50.17 -7.72 17.54
C SER A 407 50.65 -7.43 18.96
N HIS A 408 49.77 -7.53 19.97
CA HIS A 408 50.14 -7.37 21.38
C HIS A 408 50.15 -8.69 22.18
N ASP A 409 49.93 -9.84 21.54
CA ASP A 409 50.00 -11.16 22.16
C ASP A 409 50.98 -12.05 21.37
N GLU A 410 52.28 -11.90 21.66
CA GLU A 410 53.44 -12.40 20.92
C GLU A 410 53.65 -13.93 21.06
N SER A 411 52.59 -14.75 21.08
CA SER A 411 52.72 -16.23 21.21
C SER A 411 51.94 -17.11 20.23
N THR A 412 51.19 -16.56 19.25
CA THR A 412 50.35 -17.40 18.34
C THR A 412 50.36 -16.97 16.86
N ASP A 413 51.53 -16.81 16.25
CA ASP A 413 51.67 -16.37 14.86
C ASP A 413 51.31 -17.40 13.76
N VAL A 414 50.85 -18.61 14.10
CA VAL A 414 50.71 -19.71 13.11
C VAL A 414 49.27 -19.91 12.58
N ILE A 415 48.24 -19.31 13.18
CA ILE A 415 46.84 -19.67 12.87
C ILE A 415 46.13 -18.69 11.91
N LEU A 416 46.47 -17.40 11.91
CA LEU A 416 45.69 -16.39 11.17
C LEU A 416 45.92 -16.40 9.64
N SER A 417 47.10 -16.83 9.18
CA SER A 417 47.46 -16.85 7.75
C SER A 417 46.64 -17.85 6.92
N LYS A 418 46.02 -18.87 7.53
CA LYS A 418 45.16 -19.84 6.83
C LYS A 418 43.73 -19.38 6.59
N GLN A 419 43.22 -18.38 7.31
CA GLN A 419 41.83 -17.90 7.13
C GLN A 419 41.68 -16.86 6.02
N LEU A 420 42.70 -16.03 5.76
CA LEU A 420 42.64 -15.04 4.67
C LEU A 420 42.65 -15.68 3.26
N GLN A 421 43.21 -16.88 3.10
CA GLN A 421 43.32 -17.55 1.79
C GLN A 421 42.05 -18.33 1.38
N ARG A 422 41.06 -18.54 2.26
CA ARG A 422 39.84 -19.32 1.94
C ARG A 422 38.66 -18.51 1.38
N ASN A 423 38.77 -17.18 1.30
CA ASN A 423 37.65 -16.33 0.86
C ASN A 423 37.59 -16.04 -0.64
N THR A 424 38.37 -16.75 -1.47
CA THR A 424 38.39 -16.55 -2.93
C THR A 424 38.47 -17.89 -3.70
N SER A 425 37.33 -18.59 -3.86
CA SER A 425 36.97 -19.37 -5.07
C SER A 425 35.63 -20.11 -4.91
N PRO A 426 34.87 -20.37 -6.00
CA PRO A 426 33.55 -21.01 -5.95
C PRO A 426 33.53 -22.48 -6.42
N GLU A 427 32.40 -23.13 -6.11
CA GLU A 427 31.83 -24.39 -6.65
C GLU A 427 32.02 -25.67 -5.80
N ASP A 428 30.88 -26.20 -5.33
CA ASP A 428 30.63 -27.63 -5.16
C ASP A 428 29.12 -27.94 -5.31
N PRO A 429 28.75 -29.13 -5.81
CA PRO A 429 27.41 -29.45 -6.29
C PRO A 429 26.47 -29.99 -5.18
N GLU A 430 25.18 -29.69 -5.32
CA GLU A 430 24.12 -30.06 -4.39
C GLU A 430 23.68 -31.54 -4.53
N SER A 431 23.49 -32.22 -3.39
CA SER A 431 22.80 -33.52 -3.30
C SER A 431 21.40 -33.35 -2.70
N GLU A 432 20.39 -33.88 -3.38
CA GLU A 432 18.98 -33.83 -2.98
C GLU A 432 18.65 -34.80 -1.83
N ALA A 433 17.92 -34.30 -0.82
CA ALA A 433 17.20 -35.15 0.13
C ALA A 433 15.91 -34.46 0.58
N ASN A 434 14.79 -35.15 0.39
CA ASN A 434 13.44 -34.75 0.79
C ASN A 434 13.30 -34.72 2.32
N SER A 435 12.89 -33.57 2.87
CA SER A 435 12.46 -33.46 4.27
C SER A 435 11.22 -32.58 4.41
N VAL A 436 10.22 -33.09 5.12
CA VAL A 436 8.92 -32.45 5.42
C VAL A 436 9.15 -31.08 6.08
N SER A 437 8.58 -30.05 5.44
CA SER A 437 8.78 -28.64 5.75
C SER A 437 8.02 -28.18 7.01
N HIS A 438 8.73 -27.60 7.97
CA HIS A 438 8.13 -26.65 8.92
C HIS A 438 8.29 -25.24 8.35
N ASN A 439 7.22 -24.67 7.81
CA ASN A 439 7.22 -23.33 7.25
C ASN A 439 7.18 -22.28 8.37
N ASN A 440 8.34 -21.73 8.74
CA ASN A 440 8.44 -20.55 9.62
C ASN A 440 8.18 -19.29 8.78
N HIS A 441 6.91 -19.01 8.46
CA HIS A 441 6.50 -17.68 8.00
C HIS A 441 6.37 -16.78 9.22
N LEU A 442 7.44 -16.04 9.50
CA LEU A 442 7.48 -14.96 10.49
C LEU A 442 6.84 -13.71 9.86
N PHE A 443 5.55 -13.74 9.59
CA PHE A 443 4.80 -12.51 9.30
C PHE A 443 4.15 -11.94 10.58
N PHE A 444 4.10 -12.70 11.68
CA PHE A 444 3.04 -12.49 12.70
C PHE A 444 3.45 -12.69 14.17
N ASN A 445 4.74 -12.64 14.51
CA ASN A 445 5.14 -12.71 15.92
C ASN A 445 5.02 -11.33 16.60
N SER A 446 3.90 -11.06 17.27
CA SER A 446 3.59 -9.76 17.93
C SER A 446 4.21 -9.57 19.32
N SER A 447 5.24 -10.35 19.70
CA SER A 447 5.78 -10.34 21.06
C SER A 447 6.66 -9.13 21.43
N ALA A 448 6.84 -8.12 20.57
CA ALA A 448 7.69 -6.96 20.84
C ALA A 448 6.90 -5.78 21.43
N LYS A 449 6.80 -5.69 22.76
CA LYS A 449 6.21 -4.55 23.47
C LYS A 449 7.05 -3.27 23.24
N ARG A 450 6.51 -2.24 22.58
CA ARG A 450 7.09 -0.87 22.56
C ARG A 450 6.08 0.14 23.13
N LYS A 451 6.56 1.06 23.98
CA LYS A 451 5.76 2.11 24.65
C LYS A 451 5.65 3.35 23.76
N ILE A 452 4.44 3.89 23.61
CA ILE A 452 4.15 5.18 22.96
C ILE A 452 3.70 6.17 24.06
N ASN A 453 4.21 7.40 24.04
CA ASN A 453 3.88 8.48 24.98
C ASN A 453 2.88 9.47 24.34
N ASN A 454 1.88 9.93 25.10
CA ASN A 454 0.89 10.96 24.73
C ASN A 454 1.37 12.39 25.08
N PRO A 455 1.02 13.43 24.29
CA PRO A 455 1.06 14.82 24.73
C PRO A 455 -0.33 15.38 25.09
N GLY A 456 -0.32 16.38 25.97
CA GLY A 456 -1.48 16.90 26.70
C GLY A 456 -2.09 18.24 26.22
N SER A 457 -2.89 18.79 27.12
CA SER A 457 -4.03 19.73 26.99
C SER A 457 -3.77 21.15 26.47
N VAL A 458 -4.81 21.74 25.87
CA VAL A 458 -4.93 23.17 25.49
C VAL A 458 -5.93 23.91 26.39
N ASP A 459 -5.63 25.19 26.64
CA ASP A 459 -6.27 26.15 27.56
C ASP A 459 -7.55 26.82 26.96
N PRO A 460 -8.55 27.27 27.76
CA PRO A 460 -9.91 27.54 27.27
C PRO A 460 -10.25 29.03 27.18
N LYS A 461 -10.51 29.55 25.97
CA LYS A 461 -11.26 30.80 25.76
C LYS A 461 -12.01 30.85 24.43
N PHE A 462 -13.08 30.06 24.24
CA PHE A 462 -14.12 30.41 23.27
C PHE A 462 -15.51 29.96 23.75
N LYS A 463 -16.50 30.82 23.44
CA LYS A 463 -17.88 30.73 23.91
C LYS A 463 -18.61 29.66 23.09
N LYS A 464 -19.22 28.70 23.78
CA LYS A 464 -19.92 27.55 23.22
C LYS A 464 -21.19 28.02 22.47
N ILE A 465 -21.37 27.58 21.23
CA ILE A 465 -22.64 27.72 20.50
C ILE A 465 -23.53 26.57 20.97
N GLU A 466 -24.65 26.90 21.63
CA GLU A 466 -25.43 25.91 22.38
C GLU A 466 -26.71 25.44 21.68
N GLN A 467 -27.07 25.95 20.50
CA GLN A 467 -28.31 25.55 19.83
C GLN A 467 -28.14 25.15 18.34
N PRO A 468 -28.61 23.95 17.95
CA PRO A 468 -28.54 23.45 16.56
C PRO A 468 -29.24 24.33 15.51
N GLN A 469 -30.18 25.20 15.93
CA GLN A 469 -30.92 26.08 15.04
C GLN A 469 -30.08 27.24 14.49
N GLU A 470 -29.05 27.70 15.21
CA GLU A 470 -28.16 28.77 14.71
C GLU A 470 -27.24 28.27 13.59
N LEU A 471 -26.84 26.99 13.65
CA LEU A 471 -26.03 26.35 12.60
C LEU A 471 -26.81 26.18 11.30
N HIS A 472 -28.10 25.85 11.37
CA HIS A 472 -28.94 25.66 10.19
C HIS A 472 -29.19 26.99 9.45
N GLN A 473 -29.41 28.09 10.19
CA GLN A 473 -29.58 29.42 9.59
C GLN A 473 -28.32 29.94 8.91
N LEU A 474 -27.14 29.61 9.45
CA LEU A 474 -25.85 29.96 8.85
C LEU A 474 -25.57 29.15 7.58
N ILE A 475 -26.03 27.89 7.53
CA ILE A 475 -25.93 27.03 6.34
C ILE A 475 -26.84 27.56 5.21
N GLU A 476 -28.10 27.91 5.51
CA GLU A 476 -29.03 28.46 4.52
C GLU A 476 -28.54 29.80 3.93
N GLU A 477 -27.93 30.66 4.76
CA GLU A 477 -27.41 31.94 4.28
C GLU A 477 -26.12 31.80 3.43
N ALA A 478 -25.26 30.82 3.75
CA ALA A 478 -24.09 30.50 2.94
C ALA A 478 -24.48 29.95 1.56
N GLU A 479 -25.52 29.10 1.50
CA GLU A 479 -26.09 28.61 0.24
C GLU A 479 -26.68 29.74 -0.61
N ARG A 480 -27.37 30.70 0.02
CA ARG A 480 -27.95 31.87 -0.66
C ARG A 480 -26.88 32.77 -1.29
N ILE A 481 -25.76 32.99 -0.61
CA ILE A 481 -24.65 33.82 -1.10
C ILE A 481 -23.92 33.12 -2.27
N HIS A 482 -23.71 31.81 -2.18
CA HIS A 482 -23.11 31.02 -3.26
C HIS A 482 -23.99 31.01 -4.52
N GLN A 483 -25.31 30.88 -4.37
CA GLN A 483 -26.27 30.99 -5.47
C GLN A 483 -26.31 32.39 -6.11
N ALA A 484 -26.00 33.44 -5.35
CA ALA A 484 -25.90 34.81 -5.85
C ALA A 484 -24.56 35.06 -6.58
N GLY A 485 -23.45 34.49 -6.08
CA GLY A 485 -22.12 34.59 -6.69
C GLY A 485 -21.99 33.84 -8.03
N MET A 486 -22.69 32.71 -8.19
CA MET A 486 -22.72 31.98 -9.49
C MET A 486 -23.43 32.74 -10.62
N LYS A 487 -24.06 33.88 -10.34
CA LYS A 487 -24.76 34.72 -11.35
C LYS A 487 -24.01 35.99 -11.76
N SER A 488 -22.82 36.28 -11.22
CA SER A 488 -22.04 37.43 -11.64
C SER A 488 -20.53 37.17 -11.61
N GLU A 489 -19.84 37.46 -12.72
CA GLU A 489 -18.39 37.56 -12.74
C GLU A 489 -17.93 38.64 -11.73
N GLU A 490 -16.87 38.30 -11.00
CA GLU A 490 -16.40 38.95 -9.79
C GLU A 490 -16.04 40.44 -9.97
N SER A 491 -16.90 41.35 -9.51
CA SER A 491 -16.46 42.69 -9.07
C SER A 491 -17.36 43.41 -8.05
N HIS A 492 -18.41 42.78 -7.50
CA HIS A 492 -19.40 43.47 -6.66
C HIS A 492 -19.86 42.67 -5.44
N LEU A 493 -18.95 42.17 -4.61
CA LEU A 493 -19.35 41.73 -3.27
C LEU A 493 -19.62 42.95 -2.39
N LYS A 494 -20.82 43.03 -1.82
CA LYS A 494 -21.18 44.10 -0.89
C LYS A 494 -20.46 43.88 0.46
N PRO A 495 -20.25 44.94 1.27
CA PRO A 495 -19.48 44.85 2.52
C PRO A 495 -19.94 43.75 3.49
N ASN A 496 -21.24 43.45 3.51
CA ASN A 496 -21.88 42.42 4.32
C ASN A 496 -21.68 40.98 3.80
N GLU A 497 -21.41 40.78 2.50
CA GLU A 497 -21.09 39.45 1.94
C GLU A 497 -19.62 39.09 2.19
N LYS A 498 -18.74 40.10 2.18
CA LYS A 498 -17.35 39.96 2.59
C LYS A 498 -17.23 39.58 4.08
N GLU A 499 -18.10 40.13 4.93
CA GLU A 499 -18.20 39.80 6.35
C GLU A 499 -18.59 38.32 6.57
N VAL A 500 -19.46 37.74 5.73
CA VAL A 500 -19.84 36.32 5.83
C VAL A 500 -18.70 35.40 5.40
N VAL A 501 -17.98 35.72 4.33
CA VAL A 501 -16.79 34.96 3.91
C VAL A 501 -15.70 35.02 4.99
N GLU A 502 -15.47 36.19 5.58
CA GLU A 502 -14.54 36.36 6.70
C GLU A 502 -15.01 35.61 7.97
N ASN A 503 -16.32 35.50 8.22
CA ASN A 503 -16.88 34.72 9.33
C ASN A 503 -16.78 33.19 9.11
N VAL A 504 -16.95 32.70 7.87
CA VAL A 504 -16.74 31.27 7.53
C VAL A 504 -15.26 30.91 7.63
N LEU A 505 -14.36 31.79 7.15
CA LEU A 505 -12.92 31.66 7.37
C LEU A 505 -12.56 31.72 8.87
N GLY A 506 -13.22 32.59 9.64
CA GLY A 506 -13.09 32.65 11.10
C GLY A 506 -13.56 31.37 11.81
N LEU A 507 -14.64 30.74 11.32
CA LEU A 507 -15.14 29.47 11.83
C LEU A 507 -14.14 28.34 11.54
N LEU A 508 -13.60 28.29 10.32
CA LEU A 508 -12.56 27.32 9.91
C LEU A 508 -11.27 27.48 10.72
N LEU A 509 -10.89 28.72 11.05
CA LEU A 509 -9.73 29.01 11.89
C LEU A 509 -9.97 28.75 13.39
N SER A 510 -11.22 28.79 13.86
CA SER A 510 -11.59 28.55 15.26
C SER A 510 -11.82 27.07 15.62
N LEU A 511 -11.88 26.16 14.63
CA LEU A 511 -11.94 24.71 14.81
C LEU A 511 -10.62 24.07 15.32
N GLY A 512 -9.56 24.87 15.51
CA GLY A 512 -8.26 24.40 16.02
C GLY A 512 -7.61 23.34 15.12
N ASP A 513 -6.71 22.51 15.68
CA ASP A 513 -5.91 21.50 14.98
C ASP A 513 -6.72 20.35 14.33
N ASN A 514 -8.06 20.37 14.39
CA ASN A 514 -8.89 19.33 13.78
C ASN A 514 -9.18 19.60 12.30
N ARG A 515 -8.09 19.67 11.53
CA ARG A 515 -8.04 19.90 10.08
C ARG A 515 -8.90 18.90 9.31
N ASP A 516 -9.01 17.67 9.81
CA ASP A 516 -9.73 16.58 9.14
C ASP A 516 -11.25 16.73 9.24
N THR A 517 -11.76 17.29 10.35
CA THR A 517 -13.19 17.61 10.48
C THR A 517 -13.57 18.77 9.57
N ALA A 518 -12.73 19.81 9.49
CA ALA A 518 -12.94 20.94 8.60
C ALA A 518 -12.90 20.52 7.12
N LEU A 519 -11.94 19.68 6.73
CA LEU A 519 -11.83 19.12 5.37
C LEU A 519 -13.00 18.20 5.04
N SER A 520 -13.40 17.29 5.95
CA SER A 520 -14.52 16.38 5.73
C SER A 520 -15.84 17.13 5.51
N ILE A 521 -16.06 18.23 6.22
CA ILE A 521 -17.25 19.08 6.04
C ILE A 521 -17.19 19.80 4.68
N LEU A 522 -16.04 20.39 4.33
CA LEU A 522 -15.84 21.07 3.04
C LEU A 522 -16.04 20.11 1.85
N GLN A 523 -15.50 18.91 1.97
CA GLN A 523 -15.49 17.90 0.92
C GLN A 523 -16.86 17.22 0.77
N THR A 524 -17.61 17.09 1.86
CA THR A 524 -19.02 16.65 1.83
C THR A 524 -19.89 17.70 1.14
N ALA A 525 -19.69 18.99 1.44
CA ALA A 525 -20.41 20.08 0.79
C ALA A 525 -20.12 20.14 -0.72
N MET A 526 -18.87 19.99 -1.14
CA MET A 526 -18.49 19.95 -2.56
C MET A 526 -19.04 18.71 -3.30
N ASN A 527 -19.04 17.54 -2.66
CA ASN A 527 -19.51 16.30 -3.28
C ASN A 527 -21.03 16.22 -3.42
N VAL A 528 -21.80 16.85 -2.52
CA VAL A 528 -23.25 16.97 -2.68
C VAL A 528 -23.60 17.92 -3.83
N HIS A 529 -22.82 18.99 -4.01
CA HIS A 529 -23.00 19.95 -5.10
C HIS A 529 -22.68 19.34 -6.49
N GLY A 530 -21.72 18.42 -6.58
CA GLY A 530 -21.35 17.76 -7.84
C GLY A 530 -22.34 16.68 -8.33
N LYS A 531 -23.20 16.14 -7.45
CA LYS A 531 -24.07 14.99 -7.77
C LYS A 531 -25.46 15.34 -8.32
N LEU A 532 -25.82 16.62 -8.42
CA LEU A 532 -27.14 17.06 -8.88
C LEU A 532 -27.21 17.48 -10.37
N HIS A 533 -26.12 17.35 -11.13
CA HIS A 533 -26.10 17.68 -12.56
C HIS A 533 -25.40 16.60 -13.41
N PRO A 534 -26.13 15.63 -14.00
CA PRO A 534 -25.65 14.92 -15.17
C PRO A 534 -25.79 15.84 -16.40
N GLN A 535 -24.70 16.05 -17.14
CA GLN A 535 -24.74 16.76 -18.42
C GLN A 535 -25.37 15.87 -19.49
N GLU A 536 -26.56 16.25 -19.98
CA GLU A 536 -27.11 15.75 -21.24
C GLU A 536 -26.33 16.36 -22.42
N GLY A 537 -25.88 15.49 -23.32
CA GLY A 537 -25.11 15.87 -24.50
C GLY A 537 -25.98 16.32 -25.67
N THR A 538 -25.66 17.51 -26.19
CA THR A 538 -25.96 17.94 -27.56
C THR A 538 -24.70 18.63 -28.10
N GLU A 539 -24.06 18.06 -29.12
CA GLU A 539 -24.08 18.62 -30.48
C GLU A 539 -23.12 17.91 -31.44
N LYS A 540 -23.66 17.73 -32.65
CA LYS A 540 -23.03 17.29 -33.89
C LYS A 540 -22.46 18.50 -34.62
N GLU A 541 -21.49 18.21 -35.49
CA GLU A 541 -21.09 18.95 -36.71
C GLU A 541 -20.35 20.29 -36.55
N LEU A 542 -19.06 20.29 -36.93
CA LEU A 542 -18.51 21.07 -38.06
C LEU A 542 -16.98 20.95 -38.12
N TYR A 543 -16.48 20.40 -39.24
CA TYR A 543 -15.37 20.88 -40.08
C TYR A 543 -14.68 19.71 -40.80
N GLU A 544 -15.06 19.52 -42.07
CA GLU A 544 -14.18 18.97 -43.10
C GLU A 544 -13.78 20.09 -44.07
N THR A 545 -12.61 19.89 -44.68
CA THR A 545 -12.03 20.53 -45.87
C THR A 545 -11.12 21.75 -45.65
N SER A 546 -9.81 21.53 -45.77
CA SER A 546 -9.01 22.16 -46.82
C SER A 546 -7.69 21.40 -47.07
N ASP A 547 -7.39 21.29 -48.35
CA ASP A 547 -6.09 21.06 -48.99
C ASP A 547 -5.47 19.66 -49.05
N ASN A 548 -5.97 18.88 -50.03
CA ASN A 548 -5.07 18.08 -50.87
C ASN A 548 -5.64 17.92 -52.30
N LYS A 549 -5.19 18.77 -53.24
CA LYS A 549 -5.29 18.49 -54.69
C LYS A 549 -4.10 19.09 -55.43
N GLY A 550 -3.34 18.21 -56.07
CA GLY A 550 -2.33 18.57 -57.06
C GLY A 550 -1.85 17.36 -57.84
N ARG A 551 -2.61 16.94 -58.86
CA ARG A 551 -2.14 16.39 -60.16
C ARG A 551 -3.29 15.75 -60.96
N TYR A 552 -3.64 16.35 -62.08
CA TYR A 552 -3.79 15.65 -63.36
C TYR A 552 -3.31 16.60 -64.47
N GLN A 553 -2.39 16.12 -65.31
CA GLN A 553 -1.91 16.80 -66.51
C GLN A 553 -2.91 16.59 -67.65
N THR A 554 -3.40 17.68 -68.24
CA THR A 554 -3.48 18.02 -69.68
C THR A 554 -4.30 19.28 -69.86
#